data_AF-D0SAQ1-F1
#
_entry.id   AF-D0SAQ1-F1
#
_cell.length_a   1.000
_cell.length_b   1.000
_cell.length_c   1.000
_cell.angle_alpha   90.00
_cell.angle_beta   90.00
_cell.angle_gamma   90.00
#
_symmetry.space_group_name_H-M   'P 1'
#
loop_
_entity.id
_entity.type
_entity.pdbx_description
1 polymer ?
#
loop_
_entity_poly.entity_id
_entity_poly.type
_entity_poly.pdbx_seq_one_letter_code
_entity_poly.pdbx_strand_id
1 'polypeptide(L)'
;LKLEIQNILSLKQKIDNFKETIEFQFDDGTTTLETLQELLDSNNVSQLHSKAGEISEEYDKHFCIQEGEELSYSQKLNQLGLKSKEIYSYLFNNDVDFDGIETNREQIIKKKYQEIDQYYDYIFINETDESGEEILSFSHQLEKQKNVLDKFYLKIFGDEKNPSLEKTLKSRLENLANTEKEAIKVLNLSSNAGLAGGFYEKGEQAKSSKQNNLYVFIGALVLLAIFNFFTIDFDKLDEITITSIIVRLILNIPLIWIATVANINLNKYSKLEQEYGHKEALARSFEKYKTEIQTLNSETEESIYLQTKLLEINLDAFKKNPADGMELAKSDSFLDKLFSNPDKKIEKVSSSPEQT
;
A
#
# COMPACT_ATOMS: atom_id res chain seq x y z
N LEU A 1 -84.75 76.57 98.16
CA LEU A 1 -85.95 76.74 97.32
C LEU A 1 -85.67 77.05 95.84
N LYS A 2 -85.20 78.24 95.42
CA LYS A 2 -85.11 78.56 93.97
C LYS A 2 -84.11 77.67 93.20
N LEU A 3 -82.98 77.33 93.80
CA LEU A 3 -81.96 76.44 93.23
C LEU A 3 -82.43 74.97 93.15
N GLU A 4 -83.17 74.50 94.16
CA GLU A 4 -83.73 73.15 94.18
C GLU A 4 -84.81 72.97 93.11
N ILE A 5 -85.66 73.99 92.89
CA ILE A 5 -86.68 73.97 91.83
C ILE A 5 -86.03 73.91 90.44
N GLN A 6 -84.94 74.65 90.23
CA GLN A 6 -84.22 74.64 88.95
C GLN A 6 -83.51 73.29 88.69
N ASN A 7 -82.96 72.66 89.73
CA ASN A 7 -82.41 71.32 89.64
C ASN A 7 -83.49 70.29 89.30
N ILE A 8 -84.67 70.36 89.94
CA ILE A 8 -85.81 69.47 89.65
C ILE A 8 -86.30 69.64 88.21
N LEU A 9 -86.39 70.87 87.71
CA LEU A 9 -86.76 71.15 86.31
C LEU A 9 -85.74 70.59 85.32
N SER A 10 -84.45 70.75 85.60
CA SER A 10 -83.40 70.18 84.75
C SER A 10 -83.40 68.65 84.76
N LEU A 11 -83.72 68.04 85.91
CA LEU A 11 -83.82 66.59 86.05
C LEU A 11 -85.02 66.07 85.26
N LYS A 12 -86.16 66.76 85.36
CA LYS A 12 -87.36 66.43 84.59
C LYS A 12 -87.11 66.51 83.08
N GLN A 13 -86.46 67.56 82.62
CA GLN A 13 -86.13 67.71 81.20
C GLN A 13 -85.18 66.60 80.70
N LYS A 14 -84.22 66.17 81.53
CA LYS A 14 -83.37 65.01 81.21
C LYS A 14 -84.16 63.70 81.16
N ILE A 15 -85.13 63.52 82.06
CA ILE A 15 -86.00 62.33 82.07
C ILE A 15 -86.91 62.32 80.83
N ASP A 16 -87.48 63.46 80.47
CA ASP A 16 -88.34 63.59 79.30
C ASP A 16 -87.56 63.30 78.00
N ASN A 17 -86.35 63.86 77.87
CA ASN A 17 -85.46 63.55 76.73
C ASN A 17 -85.05 62.07 76.69
N PHE A 18 -84.75 61.47 77.85
CA PHE A 18 -84.39 60.05 77.94
C PHE A 18 -85.56 59.15 77.54
N LYS A 19 -86.77 59.52 77.94
CA LYS A 19 -88.00 58.82 77.55
C LYS A 19 -88.24 58.90 76.05
N GLU A 20 -88.12 60.08 75.46
CA GLU A 20 -88.26 60.29 74.01
C GLU A 20 -87.22 59.49 73.21
N THR A 21 -86.01 59.35 73.75
CA THR A 21 -84.93 58.55 73.13
C THR A 21 -85.23 57.04 73.17
N ILE A 22 -85.88 56.56 74.23
CA ILE A 22 -86.19 55.13 74.47
C ILE A 22 -87.51 54.69 73.81
N GLU A 23 -88.40 55.64 73.54
CA GLU A 23 -89.65 55.42 72.81
C GLU A 23 -89.51 55.70 71.31
N PHE A 24 -88.32 56.13 70.84
CA PHE A 24 -88.04 56.32 69.43
C PHE A 24 -88.22 54.99 68.66
N GLN A 25 -89.08 55.00 67.65
CA GLN A 25 -89.37 53.83 66.83
C GLN A 25 -88.55 53.87 65.54
N PHE A 26 -87.91 52.74 65.22
CA PHE A 26 -87.25 52.55 63.95
C PHE A 26 -88.28 52.23 62.84
N ASP A 27 -87.86 52.33 61.57
CA ASP A 27 -88.73 52.13 60.39
C ASP A 27 -89.36 50.72 60.32
N ASP A 28 -88.83 49.75 61.06
CA ASP A 28 -89.36 48.39 61.19
C ASP A 28 -90.44 48.24 62.29
N GLY A 29 -90.79 49.33 62.98
CA GLY A 29 -91.80 49.38 64.02
C GLY A 29 -91.33 48.97 65.41
N THR A 30 -90.04 48.66 65.59
CA THR A 30 -89.44 48.33 66.89
C THR A 30 -89.03 49.60 67.64
N THR A 31 -89.21 49.62 68.95
CA THR A 31 -88.72 50.73 69.79
C THR A 31 -87.23 50.58 70.11
N THR A 32 -86.55 51.68 70.39
CA THR A 32 -85.17 51.67 70.91
C THR A 32 -85.03 50.86 72.20
N LEU A 33 -86.07 50.81 73.05
CA LEU A 33 -86.09 49.91 74.21
C LEU A 33 -86.08 48.43 73.81
N GLU A 34 -86.96 48.03 72.89
CA GLU A 34 -87.13 46.63 72.47
C GLU A 34 -85.88 46.12 71.74
N THR A 35 -85.30 46.93 70.86
CA THR A 35 -84.03 46.60 70.19
C THR A 35 -82.86 46.51 71.16
N LEU A 36 -82.78 47.39 72.16
CA LEU A 36 -81.78 47.29 73.22
C LEU A 36 -82.00 46.05 74.09
N GLN A 37 -83.24 45.70 74.41
CA GLN A 37 -83.57 44.49 75.17
C GLN A 37 -83.25 43.21 74.40
N GLU A 38 -83.51 43.18 73.10
CA GLU A 38 -83.16 42.05 72.23
C GLU A 38 -81.63 41.93 72.08
N LEU A 39 -80.91 43.04 71.90
CA LEU A 39 -79.44 43.05 71.83
C LEU A 39 -78.79 42.69 73.17
N LEU A 40 -79.37 43.11 74.29
CA LEU A 40 -78.91 42.80 75.65
C LEU A 40 -79.46 41.47 76.18
N ASP A 41 -80.25 40.74 75.38
CA ASP A 41 -80.69 39.40 75.76
C ASP A 41 -79.46 38.50 75.91
N SER A 42 -79.44 37.76 77.02
CA SER A 42 -78.33 36.91 77.43
C SER A 42 -77.87 35.94 76.32
N ASN A 43 -78.81 35.44 75.50
CA ASN A 43 -78.51 34.54 74.39
C ASN A 43 -77.82 35.28 73.24
N ASN A 44 -78.31 36.46 72.86
CA ASN A 44 -77.74 37.26 71.78
C ASN A 44 -76.36 37.82 72.16
N VAL A 45 -76.18 38.27 73.40
CA VAL A 45 -74.87 38.68 73.94
C VAL A 45 -73.88 37.51 73.91
N SER A 46 -74.32 36.31 74.28
CA SER A 46 -73.48 35.10 74.25
C SER A 46 -73.09 34.70 72.81
N GLN A 47 -74.02 34.80 71.85
CA GLN A 47 -73.74 34.54 70.44
C GLN A 47 -72.80 35.58 69.84
N LEU A 48 -72.98 36.86 70.18
CA LEU A 48 -72.05 37.94 69.79
C LEU A 48 -70.66 37.68 70.35
N HIS A 49 -70.55 37.26 71.61
CA HIS A 49 -69.27 36.92 72.22
C HIS A 49 -68.63 35.69 71.55
N SER A 50 -69.41 34.66 71.20
CA SER A 50 -68.91 33.49 70.46
C SER A 50 -68.38 33.87 69.09
N LYS A 51 -69.16 34.63 68.30
CA LYS A 51 -68.74 35.11 66.98
C LYS A 51 -67.54 36.04 67.05
N ALA A 52 -67.47 36.91 68.06
CA ALA A 52 -66.30 37.75 68.30
C ALA A 52 -65.06 36.89 68.61
N GLY A 53 -65.23 35.80 69.37
CA GLY A 53 -64.19 34.81 69.62
C GLY A 53 -63.72 34.11 68.33
N GLU A 54 -64.65 33.61 67.51
CA GLU A 54 -64.34 32.97 66.21
C GLU A 54 -63.60 33.93 65.26
N ILE A 55 -64.03 35.20 65.20
CA ILE A 55 -63.35 36.22 64.39
C ILE A 55 -61.94 36.49 64.92
N SER A 56 -61.77 36.56 66.25
CA SER A 56 -60.45 36.75 66.86
C SER A 56 -59.53 35.57 66.56
N GLU A 57 -60.03 34.35 66.64
CA GLU A 57 -59.25 33.13 66.39
C GLU A 57 -58.79 33.05 64.92
N GLU A 58 -59.68 33.35 63.96
CA GLU A 58 -59.32 33.36 62.54
C GLU A 58 -58.39 34.53 62.19
N TYR A 59 -58.56 35.69 62.87
CA TYR A 59 -57.63 36.81 62.76
C TYR A 59 -56.23 36.42 63.25
N ASP A 60 -56.13 35.81 64.43
CA ASP A 60 -54.86 35.40 65.00
C ASP A 60 -54.16 34.36 64.13
N LYS A 61 -54.90 33.43 63.55
CA LYS A 61 -54.35 32.41 62.64
C LYS A 61 -53.73 32.98 61.36
N HIS A 62 -54.28 34.05 60.80
CA HIS A 62 -53.79 34.61 59.54
C HIS A 62 -52.82 35.79 59.69
N PHE A 63 -52.96 36.56 60.77
CA PHE A 63 -52.24 37.82 60.95
C PHE A 63 -51.25 37.79 62.12
N CYS A 64 -51.49 36.99 63.16
CA CYS A 64 -50.57 36.84 64.29
C CYS A 64 -49.57 35.70 64.07
N ILE A 65 -48.45 35.77 64.79
CA ILE A 65 -47.37 34.78 64.69
C ILE A 65 -47.71 33.62 65.63
N GLN A 66 -47.81 32.41 65.08
CA GLN A 66 -48.07 31.21 65.86
C GLN A 66 -46.79 30.72 66.57
N GLU A 67 -46.96 30.05 67.71
CA GLU A 67 -45.86 29.59 68.55
C GLU A 67 -44.97 28.60 67.79
N GLY A 68 -43.69 28.95 67.61
CA GLY A 68 -42.71 28.16 66.84
C GLY A 68 -42.56 28.56 65.37
N GLU A 69 -43.33 29.53 64.86
CA GLU A 69 -43.13 30.11 63.53
C GLU A 69 -42.47 31.50 63.60
N GLU A 70 -41.61 31.83 62.63
CA GLU A 70 -40.95 33.15 62.57
C GLU A 70 -41.82 34.26 61.96
N LEU A 71 -42.82 33.89 61.14
CA LEU A 71 -43.63 34.81 60.33
C LEU A 71 -45.09 34.36 60.31
N SER A 72 -46.03 35.29 60.37
CA SER A 72 -47.46 34.99 60.20
C SER A 72 -47.78 34.61 58.75
N TYR A 73 -48.94 33.97 58.55
CA TYR A 73 -49.36 33.52 57.21
C TYR A 73 -49.45 34.67 56.20
N SER A 74 -50.00 35.82 56.60
CA SER A 74 -50.05 37.03 55.76
C SER A 74 -48.65 37.56 55.42
N GLN A 75 -47.70 37.50 56.37
CA GLN A 75 -46.31 37.89 56.12
C GLN A 75 -45.59 36.92 55.16
N LYS A 76 -45.83 35.61 55.29
CA LYS A 76 -45.33 34.58 54.36
C LYS A 76 -45.83 34.83 52.93
N LEU A 77 -47.13 35.12 52.77
CA LEU A 77 -47.72 35.46 51.46
C LEU A 77 -47.10 36.73 50.87
N ASN A 78 -46.88 37.76 51.68
CA ASN A 78 -46.24 39.00 51.23
C ASN A 78 -44.79 38.74 50.77
N GLN A 79 -44.00 37.99 51.54
CA GLN A 79 -42.65 37.59 51.12
C GLN A 79 -42.65 36.79 49.81
N LEU A 80 -43.60 35.89 49.63
CA LEU A 80 -43.75 35.14 48.38
C LEU A 80 -44.06 36.08 47.21
N GLY A 81 -44.95 37.05 47.40
CA GLY A 81 -45.26 38.09 46.41
C GLY A 81 -44.04 38.95 46.05
N LEU A 82 -43.24 39.34 47.04
CA LEU A 82 -41.98 40.07 46.83
C LEU A 82 -40.96 39.23 46.04
N LYS A 83 -40.76 37.97 46.40
CA LYS A 83 -39.88 37.04 45.66
C LYS A 83 -40.36 36.83 44.22
N SER A 84 -41.66 36.66 44.01
CA SER A 84 -42.24 36.54 42.67
C SER A 84 -41.98 37.79 41.83
N LYS A 85 -42.08 38.98 42.44
CA LYS A 85 -41.79 40.25 41.77
C LYS A 85 -40.31 40.40 41.43
N GLU A 86 -39.43 39.98 42.32
CA GLU A 86 -37.97 39.96 42.10
C GLU A 86 -37.62 39.04 40.92
N ILE A 87 -38.15 37.83 40.89
CA ILE A 87 -37.96 36.88 39.78
C ILE A 87 -38.49 37.45 38.46
N TYR A 88 -39.68 38.04 38.48
CA TYR A 88 -40.26 38.67 37.29
C TYR A 88 -39.35 39.80 36.78
N SER A 89 -38.89 40.69 37.67
CA SER A 89 -37.99 41.77 37.28
C SER A 89 -36.67 41.26 36.73
N TYR A 90 -36.12 40.21 37.35
CA TYR A 90 -34.88 39.57 36.91
C TYR A 90 -34.98 39.00 35.49
N LEU A 91 -36.10 38.33 35.16
CA LEU A 91 -36.30 37.70 33.86
C LEU A 91 -36.68 38.68 32.76
N PHE A 92 -37.55 39.65 33.06
CA PHE A 92 -38.24 40.45 32.05
C PHE A 92 -37.85 41.93 32.00
N ASN A 93 -37.36 42.52 33.10
CA ASN A 93 -37.12 43.97 33.18
C ASN A 93 -35.63 44.35 33.22
N ASN A 94 -34.77 43.44 33.65
CA ASN A 94 -33.33 43.69 33.64
C ASN A 94 -32.82 43.47 32.22
N ASP A 95 -32.60 44.58 31.53
CA ASP A 95 -31.90 44.62 30.26
C ASP A 95 -30.50 44.03 30.42
N VAL A 96 -30.19 43.02 29.61
CA VAL A 96 -28.89 42.37 29.57
C VAL A 96 -28.35 42.52 28.16
N ASP A 97 -27.10 42.98 28.07
CA ASP A 97 -26.38 43.02 26.81
C ASP A 97 -25.97 41.59 26.41
N PHE A 98 -26.49 41.14 25.27
CA PHE A 98 -26.13 39.88 24.66
C PHE A 98 -25.86 40.11 23.18
N ASP A 99 -24.59 39.95 22.79
CA ASP A 99 -24.11 40.16 21.41
C ASP A 99 -24.32 41.59 20.89
N GLY A 100 -24.27 42.59 21.79
CA GLY A 100 -24.37 44.02 21.46
C GLY A 100 -25.79 44.55 21.31
N ILE A 101 -26.80 43.76 21.72
CA ILE A 101 -28.22 44.14 21.68
C ILE A 101 -28.81 44.02 23.08
N GLU A 102 -29.40 45.11 23.55
CA GLU A 102 -30.10 45.17 24.83
C GLU A 102 -31.41 44.36 24.74
N THR A 103 -31.46 43.21 25.44
CA THR A 103 -32.61 42.30 25.42
C THR A 103 -32.89 41.74 26.82
N ASN A 104 -34.10 41.19 27.05
CA ASN A 104 -34.41 40.55 28.32
C ASN A 104 -33.78 39.14 28.42
N ARG A 105 -33.67 38.62 29.65
CA ARG A 105 -33.03 37.31 29.92
C ARG A 105 -33.78 36.12 29.36
N GLU A 106 -35.12 36.14 29.33
CA GLU A 106 -35.95 35.10 28.72
C GLU A 106 -35.66 34.95 27.22
N GLN A 107 -35.49 36.04 26.49
CA GLN A 107 -35.11 36.02 25.08
C GLN A 107 -33.72 35.43 24.86
N ILE A 108 -32.76 35.75 25.72
CA ILE A 108 -31.40 35.19 25.67
C ILE A 108 -31.45 33.68 25.91
N ILE A 109 -32.18 33.23 26.94
CA ILE A 109 -32.35 31.80 27.24
C ILE A 109 -32.97 31.07 26.05
N LYS A 110 -34.00 31.65 25.43
CA LYS A 110 -34.65 31.08 24.26
C LYS A 110 -33.70 30.99 23.06
N LYS A 111 -32.92 32.03 22.78
CA LYS A 111 -31.89 32.00 21.73
C LYS A 111 -30.83 30.95 22.00
N LYS A 112 -30.34 30.84 23.24
CA LYS A 112 -29.38 29.80 23.62
C LYS A 112 -29.94 28.39 23.46
N TYR A 113 -31.22 28.19 23.79
CA TYR A 113 -31.88 26.92 23.54
C TYR A 113 -31.94 26.60 22.04
N GLN A 114 -32.28 27.58 21.20
CA GLN A 114 -32.27 27.42 19.74
C GLN A 114 -30.88 27.14 19.18
N GLU A 115 -29.83 27.81 19.68
CA GLU A 115 -28.44 27.52 19.30
C GLU A 115 -28.05 26.08 19.65
N ILE A 116 -28.46 25.58 20.82
CA ILE A 116 -28.21 24.21 21.25
C ILE A 116 -28.94 23.21 20.34
N ASP A 117 -30.20 23.45 20.02
CA ASP A 117 -30.98 22.60 19.11
C ASP A 117 -30.34 22.55 17.72
N GLN A 118 -29.97 23.70 17.14
CA GLN A 118 -29.26 23.77 15.86
C GLN A 118 -27.94 23.00 15.88
N TYR A 119 -27.20 23.09 16.98
CA TYR A 119 -25.94 22.36 17.13
C TYR A 119 -26.16 20.85 17.26
N TYR A 120 -27.22 20.44 17.97
CA TYR A 120 -27.62 19.03 18.06
C TYR A 120 -27.99 18.49 16.68
N ASP A 121 -28.80 19.22 15.91
CA ASP A 121 -29.22 18.84 14.57
C ASP A 121 -28.01 18.69 13.64
N TYR A 122 -27.09 19.66 13.64
CA TYR A 122 -25.84 19.59 12.87
C TYR A 122 -24.99 18.34 13.18
N ILE A 123 -24.93 17.93 14.46
CA ILE A 123 -24.10 16.77 14.86
C ILE A 123 -24.76 15.45 14.48
N PHE A 124 -26.07 15.32 14.68
CA PHE A 124 -26.75 14.03 14.71
C PHE A 124 -27.82 13.82 13.63
N ILE A 125 -28.38 14.89 13.06
CA ILE A 125 -29.50 14.81 12.12
C ILE A 125 -29.00 15.09 10.71
N ASN A 126 -29.33 14.22 9.77
CA ASN A 126 -29.06 14.47 8.36
C ASN A 126 -30.11 15.43 7.82
N GLU A 127 -29.67 16.48 7.14
CA GLU A 127 -30.55 17.44 6.49
C GLU A 127 -30.71 17.09 5.01
N THR A 128 -31.76 17.62 4.38
CA THR A 128 -31.91 17.54 2.92
C THR A 128 -31.90 18.95 2.38
N ASP A 129 -31.05 19.20 1.38
CA ASP A 129 -30.98 20.49 0.73
C ASP A 129 -32.24 20.77 -0.12
N GLU A 130 -32.37 21.99 -0.62
CA GLU A 130 -33.47 22.39 -1.49
C GLU A 130 -33.53 21.62 -2.83
N SER A 131 -32.43 20.94 -3.19
CA SER A 131 -32.29 20.11 -4.39
C SER A 131 -32.68 18.64 -4.16
N GLY A 132 -32.96 18.24 -2.91
CA GLY A 132 -33.25 16.87 -2.52
C GLY A 132 -32.00 16.03 -2.22
N GLU A 133 -30.80 16.62 -2.16
CA GLU A 133 -29.56 15.96 -1.77
C GLU A 133 -29.41 15.91 -0.23
N GLU A 134 -29.01 14.75 0.27
CA GLU A 134 -28.85 14.50 1.71
C GLU A 134 -27.51 15.08 2.19
N ILE A 135 -27.58 16.11 3.03
CA ILE A 135 -26.45 16.67 3.78
C ILE A 135 -26.24 15.77 5.01
N LEU A 136 -25.16 14.98 4.96
CA LEU A 136 -24.79 14.08 6.05
C LEU A 136 -24.41 14.88 7.30
N SER A 137 -24.99 14.49 8.45
CA SER A 137 -24.61 15.00 9.77
C SER A 137 -23.13 14.77 10.08
N PHE A 138 -22.58 15.58 10.98
CA PHE A 138 -21.17 15.46 11.35
C PHE A 138 -20.82 14.05 11.89
N SER A 139 -21.72 13.43 12.66
CA SER A 139 -21.55 12.06 13.16
C SER A 139 -21.42 11.03 12.03
N HIS A 140 -22.30 11.12 11.01
CA HIS A 140 -22.24 10.25 9.84
C HIS A 140 -20.97 10.47 9.02
N GLN A 141 -20.52 11.72 8.88
CA GLN A 141 -19.25 12.03 8.21
C GLN A 141 -18.06 11.39 8.94
N LEU A 142 -18.03 11.49 10.27
CA LEU A 142 -17.01 10.83 11.09
C LEU A 142 -17.05 9.32 10.96
N GLU A 143 -18.23 8.71 10.99
CA GLU A 143 -18.38 7.26 10.81
C GLU A 143 -17.89 6.81 9.43
N LYS A 144 -18.20 7.59 8.37
CA LYS A 144 -17.68 7.34 7.02
C LYS A 144 -16.16 7.42 6.98
N GLN A 145 -15.55 8.44 7.60
CA GLN A 145 -14.10 8.57 7.67
C GLN A 145 -13.45 7.43 8.47
N LYS A 146 -14.05 7.05 9.60
CA LYS A 146 -13.63 5.91 10.41
C LYS A 146 -13.66 4.62 9.59
N ASN A 147 -14.74 4.36 8.87
CA ASN A 147 -14.86 3.18 8.01
C ASN A 147 -13.80 3.15 6.89
N VAL A 148 -13.44 4.31 6.33
CA VAL A 148 -12.33 4.42 5.37
C VAL A 148 -11.00 4.08 6.04
N LEU A 149 -10.76 4.61 7.24
CA LEU A 149 -9.55 4.33 8.00
C LEU A 149 -9.44 2.85 8.39
N ASP A 150 -10.54 2.23 8.81
CA ASP A 150 -10.58 0.80 9.17
C ASP A 150 -10.28 -0.07 7.95
N LYS A 151 -10.84 0.26 6.77
CA LYS A 151 -10.49 -0.42 5.51
C LYS A 151 -9.02 -0.25 5.15
N PHE A 152 -8.47 0.94 5.35
CA PHE A 152 -7.05 1.20 5.12
C PHE A 152 -6.18 0.39 6.08
N TYR A 153 -6.52 0.38 7.36
CA TYR A 153 -5.83 -0.38 8.39
C TYR A 153 -5.82 -1.88 8.07
N LEU A 154 -6.98 -2.46 7.75
CA LEU A 154 -7.10 -3.86 7.33
C LEU A 154 -6.28 -4.16 6.08
N LYS A 155 -6.16 -3.23 5.14
CA LYS A 155 -5.35 -3.43 3.93
C LYS A 155 -3.85 -3.42 4.22
N ILE A 156 -3.40 -2.59 5.14
CA ILE A 156 -1.97 -2.47 5.50
C ILE A 156 -1.55 -3.61 6.43
N PHE A 157 -2.30 -3.82 7.51
CA PHE A 157 -1.93 -4.73 8.60
C PHE A 157 -2.58 -6.12 8.49
N GLY A 158 -3.61 -6.28 7.67
CA GLY A 158 -4.32 -7.55 7.54
C GLY A 158 -5.21 -7.88 8.74
N ASP A 159 -5.81 -9.06 8.68
CA ASP A 159 -6.60 -9.71 9.74
C ASP A 159 -6.39 -11.24 9.62
N GLU A 160 -6.93 -12.06 10.50
CA GLU A 160 -6.83 -13.53 10.47
C GLU A 160 -7.19 -14.13 9.09
N LYS A 161 -8.12 -13.48 8.37
CA LYS A 161 -8.59 -13.91 7.04
C LYS A 161 -7.82 -13.27 5.87
N ASN A 162 -7.25 -12.09 6.05
CA ASN A 162 -6.61 -11.31 4.97
C ASN A 162 -5.14 -11.06 5.30
N PRO A 163 -4.17 -11.58 4.52
CA PRO A 163 -2.76 -11.39 4.82
C PRO A 163 -2.37 -9.91 4.74
N SER A 164 -1.53 -9.47 5.69
CA SER A 164 -1.01 -8.11 5.72
C SER A 164 -0.24 -7.76 4.45
N LEU A 165 -0.18 -6.47 4.12
CA LEU A 165 0.62 -6.00 3.01
C LEU A 165 2.10 -6.32 3.22
N GLU A 166 2.60 -6.21 4.46
CA GLU A 166 3.97 -6.58 4.81
C GLU A 166 4.26 -8.05 4.48
N LYS A 167 3.37 -8.97 4.85
CA LYS A 167 3.53 -10.40 4.58
C LYS A 167 3.51 -10.67 3.07
N THR A 168 2.62 -10.00 2.34
CA THR A 168 2.52 -10.11 0.88
C THR A 168 3.80 -9.59 0.21
N LEU A 169 4.31 -8.44 0.64
CA LEU A 169 5.55 -7.86 0.13
C LEU A 169 6.76 -8.75 0.40
N LYS A 170 6.90 -9.28 1.62
CA LYS A 170 7.97 -10.24 1.96
C LYS A 170 7.91 -11.48 1.07
N SER A 171 6.72 -12.05 0.87
CA SER A 171 6.53 -13.21 -0.01
C SER A 171 6.87 -12.88 -1.48
N ARG A 172 6.49 -11.69 -1.97
CA ARG A 172 6.85 -11.26 -3.34
C ARG A 172 8.35 -11.07 -3.49
N LEU A 173 9.02 -10.51 -2.48
CA LEU A 173 10.47 -10.31 -2.49
C LEU A 173 11.22 -11.64 -2.46
N GLU A 174 10.76 -12.59 -1.64
CA GLU A 174 11.30 -13.95 -1.62
C GLU A 174 11.10 -14.67 -2.95
N ASN A 175 9.90 -14.58 -3.55
CA ASN A 175 9.62 -15.14 -4.86
C ASN A 175 10.51 -14.50 -5.94
N LEU A 176 10.72 -13.18 -5.90
CA LEU A 176 11.58 -12.49 -6.86
C LEU A 176 13.03 -13.00 -6.76
N ALA A 177 13.57 -13.11 -5.55
CA ALA A 177 14.90 -13.66 -5.32
C ALA A 177 15.03 -15.13 -5.80
N ASN A 178 13.97 -15.93 -5.64
CA ASN A 178 13.95 -17.31 -6.15
C ASN A 178 13.88 -17.36 -7.68
N THR A 179 13.03 -16.54 -8.29
CA THR A 179 12.92 -16.43 -9.76
C THR A 179 14.24 -15.98 -10.38
N GLU A 180 14.93 -15.03 -9.75
CA GLU A 180 16.24 -14.55 -10.18
C GLU A 180 17.28 -15.68 -10.16
N LYS A 181 17.35 -16.44 -9.05
CA LYS A 181 18.25 -17.62 -8.96
C LYS A 181 17.96 -18.64 -10.06
N GLU A 182 16.68 -18.90 -10.33
CA GLU A 182 16.26 -19.84 -11.37
C GLU A 182 16.60 -19.33 -12.78
N ALA A 183 16.39 -18.03 -13.05
CA ALA A 183 16.75 -17.41 -14.30
C ALA A 183 18.28 -17.45 -14.55
N ILE A 184 19.10 -17.15 -13.53
CA ILE A 184 20.56 -17.28 -13.59
C ILE A 184 20.95 -18.73 -13.89
N LYS A 185 20.32 -19.70 -13.22
CA LYS A 185 20.59 -21.12 -13.45
C LYS A 185 20.27 -21.56 -14.88
N VAL A 186 19.11 -21.17 -15.41
CA VAL A 186 18.70 -21.49 -16.79
C VAL A 186 19.61 -20.80 -17.80
N LEU A 187 19.98 -19.54 -17.58
CA LEU A 187 20.89 -18.80 -18.43
C LEU A 187 22.28 -19.43 -18.46
N ASN A 188 22.80 -19.85 -17.30
CA ASN A 188 24.08 -20.54 -17.20
C ASN A 188 24.04 -21.92 -17.85
N LEU A 189 22.95 -22.68 -17.69
CA LEU A 189 22.77 -23.97 -18.37
C LEU A 189 22.71 -23.81 -19.89
N SER A 190 21.94 -22.83 -20.37
CA SER A 190 21.79 -22.52 -21.79
C SER A 190 23.09 -21.99 -22.41
N SER A 191 23.83 -21.13 -21.70
CA SER A 191 25.12 -20.58 -22.18
C SER A 191 26.20 -21.66 -22.24
N ASN A 192 26.35 -22.44 -21.15
CA ASN A 192 27.31 -23.55 -21.08
C ASN A 192 27.00 -24.66 -22.11
N ALA A 193 25.71 -25.00 -22.29
CA ALA A 193 25.32 -26.01 -23.27
C ALA A 193 25.30 -25.48 -24.71
N GLY A 194 25.00 -24.19 -24.91
CA GLY A 194 24.83 -23.59 -26.24
C GLY A 194 26.15 -23.33 -26.94
N LEU A 195 27.08 -22.61 -26.30
CA LEU A 195 28.35 -22.25 -26.93
C LEU A 195 29.39 -23.37 -26.81
N ALA A 196 29.66 -23.87 -25.61
CA ALA A 196 30.64 -24.94 -25.42
C ALA A 196 30.12 -26.28 -25.97
N GLY A 197 28.82 -26.56 -25.88
CA GLY A 197 28.23 -27.74 -26.52
C GLY A 197 28.28 -27.69 -28.04
N GLY A 198 28.03 -26.53 -28.66
CA GLY A 198 28.17 -26.35 -30.11
C GLY A 198 29.60 -26.56 -30.62
N PHE A 199 30.61 -26.11 -29.87
CA PHE A 199 32.02 -26.38 -30.20
C PHE A 199 32.42 -27.83 -29.96
N TYR A 200 31.92 -28.45 -28.88
CA TYR A 200 32.13 -29.86 -28.59
C TYR A 200 31.56 -30.76 -29.70
N GLU A 201 30.31 -30.51 -30.13
CA GLU A 201 29.65 -31.28 -31.20
C GLU A 201 30.41 -31.16 -32.52
N LYS A 202 30.89 -29.95 -32.86
CA LYS A 202 31.73 -29.73 -34.06
C LYS A 202 33.11 -30.37 -33.95
N GLY A 203 33.71 -30.37 -32.76
CA GLY A 203 34.94 -31.10 -32.46
C GLY A 203 34.78 -32.61 -32.59
N GLU A 204 33.66 -33.14 -32.10
CA GLU A 204 33.31 -34.57 -32.17
C GLU A 204 33.00 -35.02 -33.61
N GLN A 205 32.26 -34.21 -34.37
CA GLN A 205 32.04 -34.42 -35.82
C GLN A 205 33.37 -34.40 -36.60
N ALA A 206 34.30 -33.50 -36.27
CA ALA A 206 35.64 -33.46 -36.87
C ALA A 206 36.47 -34.70 -36.50
N LYS A 207 36.42 -35.15 -35.24
CA LYS A 207 37.09 -36.36 -34.77
C LYS A 207 36.57 -37.63 -35.45
N SER A 208 35.25 -37.76 -35.60
CA SER A 208 34.64 -38.87 -36.33
C SER A 208 35.02 -38.83 -37.82
N SER A 209 35.00 -37.64 -38.44
CA SER A 209 35.43 -37.46 -39.84
C SER A 209 36.92 -37.77 -40.05
N LYS A 210 37.77 -37.44 -39.07
CA LYS A 210 39.20 -37.82 -39.04
C LYS A 210 39.36 -39.34 -39.01
N GLN A 211 38.62 -40.04 -38.16
CA GLN A 211 38.67 -41.50 -38.08
C GLN A 211 38.19 -42.17 -39.37
N ASN A 212 37.09 -41.70 -39.96
CA ASN A 212 36.61 -42.23 -41.24
C ASN A 212 37.65 -42.05 -42.36
N ASN A 213 38.29 -40.88 -42.45
CA ASN A 213 39.33 -40.66 -43.45
C ASN A 213 40.61 -41.45 -43.17
N LEU A 214 40.94 -41.71 -41.90
CA LEU A 214 42.03 -42.61 -41.54
C LEU A 214 41.76 -44.04 -42.03
N TYR A 215 40.54 -44.55 -41.85
CA TYR A 215 40.15 -45.86 -42.37
C TYR A 215 40.17 -45.90 -43.90
N VAL A 216 39.73 -44.85 -44.59
CA VAL A 216 39.80 -44.75 -46.06
C VAL A 216 41.26 -44.73 -46.53
N PHE A 217 42.15 -44.02 -45.83
CA PHE A 217 43.58 -43.99 -46.15
C PHE A 217 44.23 -45.37 -45.99
N ILE A 218 44.01 -46.03 -44.85
CA ILE A 218 44.54 -47.36 -44.56
C ILE A 218 43.95 -48.38 -45.54
N GLY A 219 42.66 -48.30 -45.83
CA GLY A 219 41.98 -49.15 -46.81
C GLY A 219 42.56 -48.99 -48.22
N ALA A 220 42.85 -47.76 -48.65
CA ALA A 220 43.51 -47.50 -49.93
C ALA A 220 44.93 -48.08 -49.99
N LEU A 221 45.70 -47.99 -48.90
CA LEU A 221 47.04 -48.59 -48.81
C LEU A 221 47.00 -50.12 -48.81
N VAL A 222 46.07 -50.73 -48.07
CA VAL A 222 45.89 -52.19 -48.04
C VAL A 222 45.43 -52.69 -49.41
N LEU A 223 44.50 -52.01 -50.06
CA LEU A 223 44.08 -52.33 -51.43
C LEU A 223 45.25 -52.20 -52.41
N LEU A 224 46.07 -51.17 -52.30
CA LEU A 224 47.27 -51.00 -53.11
C LEU A 224 48.29 -52.12 -52.86
N ALA A 225 48.46 -52.57 -51.62
CA ALA A 225 49.34 -53.68 -51.27
C ALA A 225 48.82 -55.02 -51.82
N ILE A 226 47.52 -55.32 -51.67
CA ILE A 226 46.88 -56.53 -52.22
C ILE A 226 46.95 -56.54 -53.75
N PHE A 227 46.65 -55.39 -54.37
CA PHE A 227 46.69 -55.25 -55.83
C PHE A 227 48.09 -55.46 -56.39
N ASN A 228 49.12 -54.90 -55.73
CA ASN A 228 50.52 -55.14 -56.10
C ASN A 228 50.92 -56.60 -55.85
N PHE A 229 50.51 -57.21 -54.73
CA PHE A 229 50.81 -58.61 -54.44
C PHE A 229 50.22 -59.58 -55.49
N PHE A 230 48.97 -59.38 -55.89
CA PHE A 230 48.31 -60.22 -56.90
C PHE A 230 48.84 -59.99 -58.32
N THR A 231 49.41 -58.82 -58.59
CA THR A 231 49.96 -58.45 -59.90
C THR A 231 51.43 -58.89 -60.07
N ILE A 232 52.13 -59.24 -58.99
CA ILE A 232 53.53 -59.69 -59.01
C ILE A 232 53.57 -61.22 -59.09
N ASP A 233 53.93 -61.74 -60.25
CA ASP A 233 54.35 -63.15 -60.41
C ASP A 233 55.81 -63.27 -59.93
N PHE A 234 56.01 -63.75 -58.70
CA PHE A 234 57.33 -63.90 -58.07
C PHE A 234 58.25 -64.89 -58.80
N ASP A 235 57.70 -65.77 -59.65
CA ASP A 235 58.47 -66.76 -60.42
C ASP A 235 59.04 -66.23 -61.75
N LYS A 236 58.68 -65.00 -62.17
CA LYS A 236 59.10 -64.39 -63.46
C LYS A 236 59.76 -63.01 -63.29
N LEU A 237 60.54 -62.83 -62.23
CA LEU A 237 61.18 -61.55 -61.92
C LEU A 237 62.28 -61.14 -62.93
N ASP A 238 62.84 -62.08 -63.69
CA ASP A 238 63.90 -61.83 -64.68
C ASP A 238 63.38 -61.31 -66.04
N GLU A 239 62.06 -61.36 -66.33
CA GLU A 239 61.45 -60.96 -67.62
C GLU A 239 60.57 -59.68 -67.50
N ILE A 240 60.91 -58.75 -66.61
CA ILE A 240 60.10 -57.54 -66.42
C ILE A 240 60.35 -56.53 -67.55
N THR A 241 59.46 -56.52 -68.55
CA THR A 241 59.43 -55.49 -69.61
C THR A 241 59.01 -54.12 -69.06
N ILE A 242 59.66 -53.02 -69.47
CA ILE A 242 59.34 -51.63 -69.07
C ILE A 242 57.85 -51.29 -69.24
N THR A 243 57.21 -51.82 -70.28
CA THR A 243 55.76 -51.68 -70.54
C THR A 243 54.89 -52.21 -69.39
N SER A 244 55.31 -53.31 -68.74
CA SER A 244 54.60 -53.89 -67.60
C SER A 244 54.65 -52.97 -66.37
N ILE A 245 55.79 -52.30 -66.14
CA ILE A 245 55.96 -51.33 -65.05
C ILE A 245 55.08 -50.09 -65.28
N ILE A 246 54.99 -49.60 -66.52
CA ILE A 246 54.19 -48.41 -66.86
C ILE A 246 52.69 -48.69 -66.70
N VAL A 247 52.19 -49.82 -67.19
CA VAL A 247 50.77 -50.20 -67.04
C VAL A 247 50.41 -50.38 -65.56
N ARG A 248 51.31 -50.99 -64.78
CA ARG A 248 51.15 -51.13 -63.32
C ARG A 248 51.14 -49.77 -62.61
N LEU A 249 51.98 -48.83 -63.02
CA LEU A 249 51.98 -47.48 -62.45
C LEU A 249 50.66 -46.77 -62.74
N ILE A 250 50.19 -46.79 -63.99
CA ILE A 250 48.95 -46.14 -64.42
C ILE A 250 47.73 -46.68 -63.66
N LEU A 251 47.65 -48.00 -63.44
CA LEU A 251 46.57 -48.62 -62.66
C LEU A 251 46.59 -48.24 -61.17
N ASN A 252 47.77 -47.94 -60.61
CA ASN A 252 47.92 -47.51 -59.21
C ASN A 252 47.66 -46.01 -59.00
N ILE A 253 47.76 -45.16 -60.05
CA ILE A 253 47.49 -43.71 -59.96
C ILE A 253 46.17 -43.36 -59.26
N PRO A 254 45.00 -43.95 -59.59
CA PRO A 254 43.74 -43.60 -58.91
C PRO A 254 43.75 -43.98 -57.42
N LEU A 255 44.40 -45.07 -57.04
CA LEU A 255 44.53 -45.48 -55.63
C LEU A 255 45.45 -44.53 -54.85
N ILE A 256 46.56 -44.11 -55.47
CA ILE A 256 47.48 -43.11 -54.90
C ILE A 256 46.78 -41.76 -54.72
N TRP A 257 45.94 -41.37 -55.68
CA TRP A 257 45.13 -40.16 -55.59
C TRP A 257 44.15 -40.22 -54.42
N ILE A 258 43.40 -41.32 -54.27
CA ILE A 258 42.46 -41.52 -53.16
C ILE A 258 43.20 -41.46 -51.82
N ALA A 259 44.36 -42.12 -51.70
CA ALA A 259 45.18 -42.07 -50.49
C ALA A 259 45.68 -40.65 -50.19
N THR A 260 46.10 -39.90 -51.22
CA THR A 260 46.58 -38.51 -51.08
C THR A 260 45.45 -37.59 -50.62
N VAL A 261 44.27 -37.68 -51.22
CA VAL A 261 43.09 -36.89 -50.84
C VAL A 261 42.64 -37.23 -49.42
N ALA A 262 42.63 -38.51 -49.05
CA ALA A 262 42.31 -38.95 -47.69
C ALA A 262 43.31 -38.39 -46.67
N ASN A 263 44.61 -38.40 -46.97
CA ASN A 263 45.65 -37.82 -46.12
C ASN A 263 45.50 -36.30 -45.95
N ILE A 264 45.24 -35.57 -47.05
CA ILE A 264 44.98 -34.12 -46.99
C ILE A 264 43.75 -33.82 -46.12
N ASN A 265 42.67 -34.59 -46.28
CA ASN A 265 41.45 -34.38 -45.49
C ASN A 265 41.65 -34.78 -44.02
N LEU A 266 42.44 -35.81 -43.73
CA LEU A 266 42.81 -36.18 -42.36
C LEU A 266 43.54 -35.03 -41.65
N ASN A 267 44.51 -34.39 -42.32
CA ASN A 267 45.22 -33.25 -41.76
C ASN A 267 44.29 -32.06 -41.50
N LYS A 268 43.34 -31.80 -42.43
CA LYS A 268 42.32 -30.76 -42.25
C LYS A 268 41.44 -31.03 -41.03
N TYR A 269 40.90 -32.25 -40.89
CA TYR A 269 40.04 -32.59 -39.74
C TYR A 269 40.80 -32.63 -38.42
N SER A 270 42.08 -33.02 -38.43
CA SER A 270 42.93 -32.97 -37.24
C SER A 270 43.15 -31.53 -36.75
N LYS A 271 43.35 -30.59 -37.68
CA LYS A 271 43.48 -29.17 -37.34
C LYS A 271 42.16 -28.57 -36.84
N LEU A 272 41.04 -28.90 -37.49
CA LEU A 272 39.70 -28.51 -37.06
C LEU A 272 39.37 -29.02 -35.65
N GLU A 273 39.71 -30.27 -35.34
CA GLU A 273 39.52 -30.85 -34.00
C GLU A 273 40.31 -30.08 -32.92
N GLN A 274 41.57 -29.72 -33.19
CA GLN A 274 42.40 -28.95 -32.26
C GLN A 274 41.84 -27.53 -32.04
N GLU A 275 41.41 -26.86 -33.12
CA GLU A 275 40.88 -25.51 -33.05
C GLU A 275 39.51 -25.45 -32.37
N TYR A 276 38.62 -26.41 -32.64
CA TYR A 276 37.34 -26.52 -31.93
C TYR A 276 37.52 -26.91 -30.46
N GLY A 277 38.45 -27.82 -30.14
CA GLY A 277 38.78 -28.16 -28.76
C GLY A 277 39.36 -26.96 -27.99
N HIS A 278 40.16 -26.12 -28.65
CA HIS A 278 40.64 -24.87 -28.06
C HIS A 278 39.49 -23.88 -27.80
N LYS A 279 38.57 -23.72 -28.76
CA LYS A 279 37.39 -22.85 -28.60
C LYS A 279 36.42 -23.35 -27.53
N GLU A 280 36.25 -24.66 -27.39
CA GLU A 280 35.48 -25.28 -26.30
C GLU A 280 36.11 -25.00 -24.93
N ALA A 281 37.42 -25.20 -24.81
CA ALA A 281 38.15 -24.93 -23.56
C ALA A 281 38.11 -23.44 -23.19
N LEU A 282 38.25 -22.55 -24.18
CA LEU A 282 38.10 -21.11 -23.99
C LEU A 282 36.69 -20.75 -23.53
N ALA A 283 35.64 -21.24 -24.20
CA ALA A 283 34.26 -21.00 -23.81
C ALA A 283 33.95 -21.49 -22.38
N ARG A 284 34.43 -22.69 -22.01
CA ARG A 284 34.30 -23.21 -20.64
C ARG A 284 35.06 -22.37 -19.61
N SER A 285 36.25 -21.88 -19.96
CA SER A 285 37.04 -21.03 -19.05
C SER A 285 36.41 -19.65 -18.87
N PHE A 286 35.84 -19.08 -19.93
CA PHE A 286 35.12 -17.80 -19.91
C PHE A 286 33.94 -17.85 -18.94
N GLU A 287 33.11 -18.89 -19.02
CA GLU A 287 31.96 -19.07 -18.12
C GLU A 287 32.39 -19.24 -16.66
N LYS A 288 33.49 -19.96 -16.41
CA LYS A 288 34.07 -20.07 -15.05
C LYS A 288 34.55 -18.71 -14.53
N TYR A 289 35.32 -17.96 -15.32
CA TYR A 289 35.83 -16.65 -14.91
C TYR A 289 34.72 -15.61 -14.73
N LYS A 290 33.71 -15.63 -15.61
CA LYS A 290 32.51 -14.80 -15.46
C LYS A 290 31.80 -15.10 -14.14
N THR A 291 31.60 -16.38 -13.82
CA THR A 291 30.99 -16.80 -12.56
C THR A 291 31.82 -16.34 -11.36
N GLU A 292 33.14 -16.51 -11.41
CA GLU A 292 34.05 -16.13 -10.34
C GLU A 292 34.09 -14.61 -10.11
N ILE A 293 34.12 -13.80 -11.19
CA ILE A 293 34.03 -12.34 -11.10
C ILE A 293 32.68 -11.89 -10.52
N GLN A 294 31.57 -12.52 -10.91
CA GLN A 294 30.24 -12.23 -10.36
C GLN A 294 30.15 -12.59 -8.87
N THR A 295 30.77 -13.68 -8.44
CA THR A 295 30.79 -14.08 -7.02
C THR A 295 31.71 -13.23 -6.14
N LEU A 296 32.77 -12.65 -6.72
CA LEU A 296 33.77 -11.90 -5.96
C LEU A 296 33.41 -10.42 -5.77
N ASN A 297 32.67 -9.79 -6.69
CA ASN A 297 32.30 -8.36 -6.58
C ASN A 297 31.00 -8.05 -7.35
N SER A 298 29.84 -8.20 -6.71
CA SER A 298 28.54 -8.05 -7.38
C SER A 298 28.15 -6.61 -7.74
N GLU A 299 28.84 -5.57 -7.24
CA GLU A 299 28.33 -4.17 -7.34
C GLU A 299 29.42 -3.07 -7.51
N THR A 300 30.68 -3.40 -7.81
CA THR A 300 31.76 -2.40 -7.97
C THR A 300 32.07 -2.15 -9.45
N GLU A 301 32.34 -0.89 -9.85
CA GLU A 301 32.74 -0.51 -11.23
C GLU A 301 33.88 -1.38 -11.79
N GLU A 302 34.80 -1.82 -10.93
CA GLU A 302 35.91 -2.71 -11.28
C GLU A 302 35.44 -4.08 -11.81
N SER A 303 34.35 -4.63 -11.26
CA SER A 303 33.78 -5.92 -11.68
C SER A 303 33.19 -5.85 -13.10
N ILE A 304 32.57 -4.72 -13.44
CA ILE A 304 31.99 -4.45 -14.76
C ILE A 304 33.11 -4.25 -15.79
N TYR A 305 34.17 -3.54 -15.40
CA TYR A 305 35.37 -3.39 -16.23
C TYR A 305 36.05 -4.74 -16.51
N LEU A 306 36.23 -5.58 -15.48
CA LEU A 306 36.81 -6.92 -15.62
C LEU A 306 35.96 -7.84 -16.50
N GLN A 307 34.63 -7.84 -16.34
CA GLN A 307 33.72 -8.60 -17.21
C GLN A 307 33.74 -8.10 -18.65
N THR A 308 33.81 -6.78 -18.86
CA THR A 308 33.89 -6.18 -20.20
C THR A 308 35.21 -6.56 -20.89
N LYS A 309 36.33 -6.46 -20.17
CA LYS A 309 37.65 -6.85 -20.67
C LYS A 309 37.73 -8.35 -20.96
N LEU A 310 37.13 -9.18 -20.10
CA LEU A 310 37.03 -10.63 -20.31
C LEU A 310 36.23 -10.93 -21.59
N LEU A 311 35.10 -10.24 -21.81
CA LEU A 311 34.27 -10.38 -23.00
C LEU A 311 35.01 -9.94 -24.26
N GLU A 312 35.72 -8.82 -24.21
CA GLU A 312 36.53 -8.29 -25.32
C GLU A 312 37.64 -9.27 -25.72
N ILE A 313 38.43 -9.78 -24.75
CA ILE A 313 39.49 -10.77 -24.98
C ILE A 313 38.93 -12.06 -25.59
N ASN A 314 37.76 -12.52 -25.12
CA ASN A 314 37.13 -13.72 -25.66
C ASN A 314 36.52 -13.49 -27.05
N LEU A 315 35.93 -12.32 -27.29
CA LEU A 315 35.41 -11.95 -28.60
C LEU A 315 36.55 -11.89 -29.63
N ASP A 316 37.69 -11.32 -29.27
CA ASP A 316 38.88 -11.32 -30.12
C ASP A 316 39.42 -12.74 -30.38
N ALA A 317 39.40 -13.61 -29.37
CA ALA A 317 39.77 -15.01 -29.53
C ALA A 317 38.78 -15.79 -30.44
N PHE A 318 37.48 -15.50 -30.37
CA PHE A 318 36.46 -16.13 -31.21
C PHE A 318 36.46 -15.60 -32.65
N LYS A 319 36.74 -14.30 -32.85
CA LYS A 319 36.79 -13.60 -34.14
C LYS A 319 37.87 -14.17 -35.06
N LYS A 320 38.92 -14.80 -34.52
CA LYS A 320 39.93 -15.51 -35.30
C LYS A 320 39.31 -16.76 -35.94
N ASN A 321 39.13 -16.70 -37.26
CA ASN A 321 38.46 -17.72 -38.06
C ASN A 321 39.37 -18.97 -38.25
N PRO A 322 38.88 -20.20 -37.99
CA PRO A 322 39.59 -21.45 -38.27
C PRO A 322 40.10 -21.58 -39.71
N ALA A 323 39.37 -20.98 -40.66
CA ALA A 323 39.66 -21.12 -42.08
C ALA A 323 40.88 -20.30 -42.56
N ASP A 324 41.29 -19.25 -41.85
CA ASP A 324 42.38 -18.38 -42.30
C ASP A 324 43.73 -19.10 -42.28
N GLY A 325 43.91 -20.08 -41.39
CA GLY A 325 45.10 -20.93 -41.37
C GLY A 325 45.05 -22.12 -42.33
N MET A 326 43.93 -22.36 -43.03
CA MET A 326 43.78 -23.47 -43.99
C MET A 326 44.20 -23.09 -45.41
N GLU A 327 44.18 -21.79 -45.75
CA GLU A 327 44.59 -21.31 -47.07
C GLU A 327 46.10 -21.49 -47.32
N LEU A 328 46.93 -21.30 -46.29
CA LEU A 328 48.37 -21.58 -46.36
C LEU A 328 48.70 -23.08 -46.51
N ALA A 329 47.89 -23.99 -45.97
CA ALA A 329 48.14 -25.42 -46.10
C ALA A 329 47.79 -25.96 -47.50
N LYS A 330 47.02 -25.19 -48.28
CA LYS A 330 46.64 -25.54 -49.66
C LYS A 330 47.78 -25.29 -50.66
N SER A 331 48.65 -24.31 -50.39
CA SER A 331 49.80 -23.97 -51.25
C SER A 331 51.06 -24.77 -50.95
N ASP A 332 51.12 -25.50 -49.82
CA ASP A 332 52.27 -26.30 -49.40
C ASP A 332 52.14 -27.79 -49.80
N SER A 333 51.29 -28.10 -50.77
CA SER A 333 51.17 -29.46 -51.31
C SER A 333 52.49 -29.87 -51.97
N PHE A 334 53.06 -30.98 -51.53
CA PHE A 334 54.32 -31.54 -52.01
C PHE A 334 54.36 -31.69 -53.55
N LEU A 335 53.19 -31.86 -54.18
CA LEU A 335 53.01 -31.92 -55.64
C LEU A 335 53.22 -30.57 -56.32
N ASP A 336 52.76 -29.46 -55.73
CA ASP A 336 53.05 -28.12 -56.26
C ASP A 336 54.54 -27.84 -56.20
N LYS A 337 55.24 -28.24 -55.12
CA LYS A 337 56.71 -28.12 -55.06
C LYS A 337 57.45 -29.01 -56.06
N LEU A 338 56.88 -30.16 -56.44
CA LEU A 338 57.45 -31.09 -57.41
C LEU A 338 57.20 -30.68 -58.87
N PHE A 339 56.03 -30.14 -59.17
CA PHE A 339 55.63 -29.73 -60.53
C PHE A 339 55.91 -28.25 -60.84
N SER A 340 56.10 -27.38 -59.84
CA SER A 340 56.38 -25.95 -60.05
C SER A 340 57.85 -25.63 -60.39
N ASN A 341 58.70 -26.61 -60.68
CA ASN A 341 60.08 -26.33 -61.05
C ASN A 341 60.66 -27.26 -62.14
N PRO A 342 60.25 -27.11 -63.42
CA PRO A 342 60.93 -27.77 -64.52
C PRO A 342 62.14 -27.00 -65.08
N ASP A 343 62.36 -25.72 -64.72
CA ASP A 343 63.25 -24.83 -65.51
C ASP A 343 64.57 -24.38 -64.83
N LYS A 344 65.14 -25.14 -63.90
CA LYS A 344 66.45 -24.78 -63.30
C LYS A 344 67.52 -25.87 -63.28
N LYS A 345 67.63 -26.65 -64.36
CA LYS A 345 68.77 -27.59 -64.52
C LYS A 345 69.48 -27.60 -65.86
N ILE A 346 69.22 -26.65 -66.77
CA ILE A 346 69.93 -26.54 -68.05
C ILE A 346 70.52 -25.12 -68.22
N GLU A 347 71.37 -24.68 -67.29
CA GLU A 347 72.19 -23.47 -67.55
C GLU A 347 73.49 -23.41 -66.72
N LYS A 348 74.03 -24.59 -66.35
CA LYS A 348 75.33 -24.66 -65.66
C LYS A 348 76.28 -25.72 -66.26
N VAL A 349 76.30 -25.83 -67.58
CA VAL A 349 77.38 -26.51 -68.34
C VAL A 349 77.60 -25.78 -69.67
N SER A 350 78.03 -24.52 -69.63
CA SER A 350 78.58 -23.80 -70.81
C SER A 350 78.96 -22.36 -70.42
N SER A 351 80.10 -22.19 -69.74
CA SER A 351 80.98 -21.00 -69.82
C SER A 351 82.01 -21.01 -68.69
N SER A 352 83.01 -21.88 -68.84
CA SER A 352 84.40 -21.45 -68.69
C SER A 352 84.86 -21.08 -70.11
N PRO A 353 85.75 -20.09 -70.37
CA PRO A 353 87.09 -20.20 -69.81
C PRO A 353 87.92 -18.88 -69.68
N GLU A 354 89.15 -19.07 -69.18
CA GLU A 354 90.39 -18.28 -69.38
C GLU A 354 90.52 -16.91 -68.68
N GLN A 355 91.68 -16.48 -68.16
CA GLN A 355 93.03 -17.04 -67.96
C GLN A 355 93.82 -15.99 -67.15
N THR A 356 94.71 -16.44 -66.27
CA THR A 356 96.13 -16.11 -66.44
C THR A 356 96.83 -17.33 -66.96
#